data_AF-A0AAV1SQ33-F1
#
_entry.id   AF-A0AAV1SQ33-F1
#
_cell.length_a   1.000
_cell.length_b   1.000
_cell.length_c   1.000
_cell.angle_alpha   90.00
_cell.angle_beta   90.00
_cell.angle_gamma   90.00
#
_symmetry.space_group_name_H-M   'P 1'
#
loop_
_entity.id
_entity.type
_entity.pdbx_description
1 polymer ?
#
loop_
_entity_poly.entity_id
_entity_poly.type
_entity_poly.pdbx_seq_one_letter_code
_entity_poly.pdbx_strand_id
1 'polypeptide(L)' 'VSGVKISDVTYQDIHGSSATEVAVKFDCSKKYPCTGIKLEDVKLSYKNQQVEASCSNVGGVASGLVQPTNCL' A
#
# COMPACT_ATOMS: atom_id res chain seq x y z
N VAL A 1 -22.65 -1.97 -3.51
CA VAL A 1 -21.97 -1.32 -4.66
C VAL A 1 -20.90 -0.39 -4.12
N SER A 2 -19.63 -0.54 -4.53
CA SER A 2 -18.70 0.61 -4.48
C SER A 2 -19.08 1.52 -5.65
N GLY A 3 -19.11 2.84 -5.47
CA GLY A 3 -19.39 3.81 -6.53
C GLY A 3 -18.18 4.62 -6.96
N VAL A 4 -17.03 4.40 -6.32
CA VAL A 4 -15.83 5.21 -6.49
C VAL A 4 -14.74 4.36 -7.13
N LYS A 5 -14.11 4.92 -8.17
CA LYS A 5 -12.92 4.38 -8.81
C LYS A 5 -11.73 5.24 -8.41
N ILE A 6 -10.69 4.61 -7.85
CA ILE A 6 -9.45 5.26 -7.46
C ILE A 6 -8.38 4.88 -8.49
N SER A 7 -7.70 5.86 -9.05
CA SER A 7 -6.56 5.62 -9.94
C SER A 7 -5.46 6.66 -9.79
N ASP A 8 -4.25 6.29 -10.21
CA ASP A 8 -3.11 7.19 -10.36
C ASP A 8 -2.69 7.91 -9.07
N VAL A 9 -2.69 7.16 -7.97
CA VAL A 9 -2.32 7.65 -6.63
C VAL A 9 -0.86 7.29 -6.35
N THR A 10 -0.09 8.27 -5.90
CA THR A 10 1.31 8.08 -5.48
C THR A 10 1.43 8.28 -3.98
N TYR A 11 2.02 7.30 -3.30
CA TYR A 11 2.44 7.36 -1.91
C TYR A 11 3.96 7.41 -1.89
N GLN A 12 4.50 8.54 -1.45
CA GLN A 12 5.93 8.82 -1.59
C GLN A 12 6.53 9.31 -0.27
N ASP A 13 7.75 8.84 0.03
CA ASP A 13 8.58 9.34 1.14
C ASP A 13 7.90 9.19 2.52
N ILE A 14 7.27 8.04 2.75
CA ILE A 14 6.50 7.76 3.97
C ILE A 14 7.37 6.98 4.94
N HIS A 15 7.67 7.59 6.09
CA HIS A 15 8.56 7.02 7.10
C HIS A 15 7.93 6.99 8.49
N GLY A 16 8.19 5.93 9.25
CA GLY A 16 7.86 5.89 10.67
C GLY A 16 7.46 4.52 11.19
N SER A 17 6.50 4.52 12.11
CA SER A 17 5.97 3.32 12.74
C SER A 17 4.45 3.19 12.53
N SER A 18 4.00 1.95 12.37
CA SER A 18 2.60 1.57 12.37
C SER A 18 2.16 1.20 13.78
N ALA A 19 0.87 1.40 14.09
CA ALA A 19 0.25 0.92 15.32
C ALA A 19 -0.06 -0.59 15.27
N THR A 20 -0.07 -1.18 14.06
CA THR A 20 -0.41 -2.58 13.79
C THR A 20 0.62 -3.25 12.89
N GLU A 21 0.66 -4.58 12.88
CA GLU A 21 1.55 -5.38 12.03
C GLU A 21 1.30 -5.16 10.52
N VAL A 22 0.03 -5.05 10.12
CA VAL A 22 -0.34 -4.60 8.78
C VAL A 22 -0.16 -3.07 8.72
N ALA A 23 0.91 -2.61 8.06
CA ALA A 23 1.23 -1.19 7.95
C ALA A 23 0.66 -0.55 6.68
N VAL A 24 0.44 -1.36 5.63
CA VAL A 24 -0.17 -0.92 4.37
C VAL A 24 -1.36 -1.82 4.07
N LYS A 25 -2.54 -1.24 3.86
CA LYS A 25 -3.75 -1.97 3.47
C LYS A 25 -4.43 -1.31 2.29
N PHE A 26 -4.44 -1.99 1.15
CA PHE A 26 -5.23 -1.64 -0.02
C PHE A 26 -6.41 -2.60 -0.15
N ASP A 27 -7.60 -2.13 0.19
CA ASP A 27 -8.83 -2.91 0.15
C ASP A 27 -9.79 -2.31 -0.88
N CYS A 28 -9.49 -2.58 -2.15
CA CYS A 28 -10.21 -2.01 -3.28
C CYS A 28 -11.35 -2.95 -3.72
N SER A 29 -12.36 -2.36 -4.34
CA SER A 29 -13.55 -3.12 -4.73
C SER A 29 -13.27 -4.04 -5.92
N LYS A 30 -13.85 -5.25 -5.93
CA LYS A 30 -13.77 -6.16 -7.09
C LYS A 30 -14.35 -5.56 -8.37
N LYS A 31 -15.41 -4.75 -8.24
CA LYS A 31 -16.12 -4.14 -9.39
C LYS A 31 -15.35 -2.95 -9.97
N TYR A 32 -14.71 -2.16 -9.12
CA TYR A 32 -13.89 -1.02 -9.48
C TYR A 32 -12.54 -1.17 -8.77
N PRO A 33 -11.62 -1.98 -9.34
CA PRO A 33 -10.28 -2.16 -8.77
C PRO A 33 -9.50 -0.85 -8.80
N CYS A 34 -8.57 -0.69 -7.85
CA CYS A 34 -7.64 0.43 -7.85
C CYS A 34 -6.53 0.18 -8.88
N THR A 35 -6.18 1.19 -9.68
CA THR A 35 -5.20 1.05 -10.75
C THR A 35 -4.20 2.20 -10.76
N GLY A 36 -2.93 1.92 -11.07
CA GLY A 36 -1.92 2.98 -11.12
C GLY A 36 -1.50 3.47 -9.74
N ILE A 37 -1.59 2.61 -8.71
CA ILE A 37 -1.04 2.93 -7.40
C ILE A 37 0.48 2.85 -7.46
N LYS A 38 1.17 3.86 -6.93
CA LYS A 38 2.63 3.89 -6.82
C LYS A 38 3.03 3.98 -5.35
N LEU A 39 3.90 3.07 -4.91
CA LEU A 39 4.62 3.17 -3.64
C LEU A 39 6.07 3.50 -3.93
N GLU A 40 6.54 4.64 -3.44
CA GLU A 40 7.90 5.12 -3.69
C GLU A 40 8.55 5.49 -2.35
N ASP A 41 9.62 4.78 -1.97
CA ASP A 41 10.36 5.03 -0.73
C ASP A 41 9.47 5.08 0.53
N VAL A 42 8.77 3.97 0.78
CA VAL A 42 7.89 3.80 1.95
C VAL A 42 8.56 2.86 2.95
N LYS A 43 8.90 3.37 4.13
CA LYS A 43 9.58 2.63 5.19
C LYS A 43 8.81 2.72 6.50
N LEU A 44 8.07 1.66 6.80
CA LEU A 44 7.29 1.52 8.03
C LEU A 44 7.83 0.36 8.88
N SER A 45 7.55 0.41 10.18
CA SER A 45 7.93 -0.62 11.15
C SER A 45 6.86 -0.77 12.22
N TYR A 46 6.79 -1.93 12.87
CA TYR A 46 5.92 -2.15 14.02
C TYR A 46 6.77 -2.76 15.12
N LYS A 47 6.89 -2.08 16.27
CA LYS A 47 7.77 -2.50 17.38
C LYS A 47 9.21 -2.83 16.93
N ASN A 48 9.75 -2.03 16.00
CA ASN A 48 11.06 -2.22 15.36
C ASN A 48 11.20 -3.54 14.56
N GLN A 49 10.09 -4.19 14.22
CA GLN A 49 10.04 -5.38 13.38
C GLN A 49 9.53 -5.03 11.98
N GLN A 50 9.75 -5.96 11.05
CA GLN A 50 9.17 -5.89 9.71
C GLN A 50 7.65 -5.92 9.79
N VAL A 51 7.01 -5.20 8.88
CA VAL A 51 5.56 -5.07 8.79
C VAL A 51 5.05 -5.76 7.55
N GLU A 52 3.74 -5.97 7.49
CA GLU A 52 3.06 -6.61 6.37
C GLU A 52 2.24 -5.61 5.54
N ALA A 53 2.01 -5.99 4.28
CA ALA A 53 1.08 -5.33 3.38
C ALA A 53 -0.08 -6.27 3.05
N SER A 54 -1.30 -5.74 3.02
CA SER A 54 -2.50 -6.46 2.60
C SER A 54 -3.11 -5.79 1.38
N CYS A 55 -3.28 -6.54 0.29
CA CYS A 55 -3.78 -6.03 -0.99
C CYS A 55 -5.01 -6.82 -1.47
N SER A 56 -6.01 -6.11 -1.99
CA SER A 56 -7.19 -6.67 -2.62
C SER A 56 -7.64 -5.79 -3.77
N ASN A 57 -7.70 -6.36 -4.99
CA ASN A 57 -8.18 -5.70 -6.21
C ASN A 57 -7.45 -4.39 -6.51
N VAL A 58 -6.14 -4.37 -6.31
CA VAL A 58 -5.26 -3.24 -6.54
C VAL A 58 -4.17 -3.67 -7.52
N GLY A 59 -3.80 -2.77 -8.44
CA GLY A 59 -2.66 -2.95 -9.32
C GLY A 59 -1.81 -1.69 -9.33
N GLY A 60 -0.49 -1.86 -9.26
CA GLY A 60 0.42 -0.75 -9.11
C GLY A 60 1.87 -1.12 -9.38
N VAL A 61 2.75 -0.24 -8.93
CA VAL A 61 4.19 -0.49 -8.92
C VAL A 61 4.79 0.00 -7.62
N ALA A 62 5.82 -0.69 -7.18
CA ALA A 62 6.65 -0.28 -6.05
C ALA A 62 8.06 0.04 -6.57
N SER A 63 8.63 1.15 -6.12
CA SER A 63 10.00 1.54 -6.46
C SER A 63 10.73 2.14 -5.27
N GLY A 64 12.07 2.09 -5.30
CA GLY A 64 12.88 2.51 -4.16
C GLY A 64 12.80 1.54 -2.97
N LEU A 65 13.04 2.05 -1.76
CA LEU A 65 12.98 1.24 -0.54
C LEU A 65 11.52 1.10 -0.07
N VAL A 66 10.95 -0.09 -0.23
CA VAL A 66 9.56 -0.37 0.19
C VAL A 66 9.53 -1.48 1.24
N GLN A 67 9.20 -1.09 2.48
CA GLN A 67 8.97 -1.95 3.63
C GLN A 67 7.65 -1.49 4.27
N PRO A 68 6.58 -2.30 4.24
CA PRO A 68 6.47 -3.77 4.09
C PRO A 68 6.79 -4.34 2.70
N THR A 69 7.02 -5.67 2.61
CA THR A 69 7.10 -6.39 1.33
C THR A 69 5.89 -6.04 0.47
N ASN A 70 6.12 -5.48 -0.72
CA ASN A 70 5.04 -4.94 -1.54
C ASN A 70 4.12 -6.06 -2.08
N CYS A 71 2.85 -5.70 -2.31
CA CYS A 71 1.84 -6.57 -2.92
C CYS A 71 1.17 -5.90 -4.13
N LEU A 72 1.88 -4.96 -4.76
CA LEU A 72 1.43 -4.17 -5.91
C LEU A 72 2.00 -4.68 -7.22
#